data_AF-A0A2E0MVK2-F1
#
_entry.id   AF-A0A2E0MVK2-F1
#
_cell.length_a   1.000
_cell.length_b   1.000
_cell.length_c   1.000
_cell.angle_alpha   90.00
_cell.angle_beta   90.00
_cell.angle_gamma   90.00
#
_symmetry.space_group_name_H-M   'P 1'
#
loop_
_entity.id
_entity.type
_entity.pdbx_description
1 polymer ?
#
loop_
_entity_poly.entity_id
_entity_poly.type
_entity_poly.pdbx_seq_one_letter_code
_entity_poly.pdbx_strand_id
1 'polypeptide(L)'
;MASKEALVKLKDAMSDSGKSVEDLFKEIDTDGDGTINGPELYKGIKVIAGEALTPSQISMIITALDTNGDNRIDVMELRNALA
;
A
#
# COMPACT_ATOMS: atom_id res chain seq x y z
N MET A 1 -10.57 1.65 -15.59
CA MET A 1 -11.39 1.47 -14.36
C MET A 1 -10.55 1.97 -13.19
N ALA A 2 -11.17 2.69 -12.24
CA ALA A 2 -10.49 3.46 -11.20
C ALA A 2 -9.57 2.63 -10.28
N SER A 3 -9.81 1.32 -10.14
CA SER A 3 -8.98 0.40 -9.36
C SER A 3 -7.56 0.26 -9.91
N LYS A 4 -7.41 0.18 -11.24
CA LYS A 4 -6.10 0.03 -11.88
C LYS A 4 -5.23 1.27 -11.75
N GLU A 5 -5.83 2.46 -11.72
CA GLU A 5 -5.10 3.72 -11.58
C GLU A 5 -4.52 3.88 -10.16
N ALA A 6 -5.29 3.52 -9.13
CA ALA A 6 -4.83 3.60 -7.74
C ALA A 6 -3.65 2.65 -7.48
N LEU A 7 -3.69 1.44 -8.05
CA LEU A 7 -2.58 0.48 -7.98
C LEU A 7 -1.33 0.94 -8.73
N VAL A 8 -1.51 1.56 -9.90
CA VAL A 8 -0.37 2.14 -10.64
C VAL A 8 0.29 3.24 -9.83
N LYS A 9 -0.49 4.15 -9.22
CA LYS A 9 0.05 5.18 -8.33
C LYS A 9 0.81 4.61 -7.13
N LEU A 10 0.30 3.52 -6.54
CA LEU A 10 1.01 2.82 -5.46
C LEU A 10 2.36 2.28 -5.96
N LYS A 11 2.35 1.58 -7.10
CA LYS A 11 3.56 0.97 -7.67
C LYS A 11 4.60 2.01 -8.07
N ASP A 12 4.17 3.13 -8.66
CA ASP A 12 5.05 4.23 -9.04
C ASP A 12 5.67 4.88 -7.81
N ALA A 13 4.86 5.24 -6.80
CA ALA A 13 5.34 5.80 -5.54
C ALA A 13 6.38 4.91 -4.85
N MET A 14 6.11 3.60 -4.80
CA MET A 14 7.01 2.64 -4.18
C MET A 14 8.28 2.43 -5.00
N SER A 15 8.21 2.45 -6.34
CA SER A 15 9.38 2.36 -7.22
C SER A 15 10.26 3.60 -7.12
N ASP A 16 9.67 4.79 -7.04
CA ASP A 16 10.37 6.07 -6.92
C ASP A 16 11.09 6.24 -5.58
N SER A 17 10.64 5.53 -4.55
CA SER A 17 11.27 5.55 -3.22
C SER A 17 12.69 4.94 -3.21
N GLY A 18 13.01 4.08 -4.17
CA GLY A 18 14.28 3.34 -4.22
C GLY A 18 14.49 2.33 -3.09
N LYS A 19 13.45 2.02 -2.30
CA LYS A 19 13.52 1.11 -1.15
C LYS A 19 13.04 -0.30 -1.50
N SER A 20 13.44 -1.28 -0.70
CA SER A 20 12.89 -2.64 -0.79
C SER A 20 11.42 -2.65 -0.35
N VAL A 21 10.66 -3.67 -0.77
CA VAL A 21 9.28 -3.86 -0.32
C VAL A 21 9.23 -3.99 1.19
N GLU A 22 10.20 -4.69 1.79
CA GLU A 22 10.29 -4.91 3.22
C GLU A 22 10.58 -3.63 4.01
N ASP A 23 11.41 -2.73 3.48
CA ASP A 23 11.70 -1.44 4.12
C ASP A 23 10.49 -0.52 4.04
N LEU A 24 9.81 -0.48 2.88
CA LEU A 24 8.58 0.28 2.72
C LEU A 24 7.48 -0.25 3.64
N PHE A 25 7.33 -1.56 3.72
CA PHE A 25 6.36 -2.19 4.59
C PHE A 25 6.54 -1.73 6.04
N LYS A 26 7.77 -1.78 6.56
CA LYS A 26 8.10 -1.33 7.93
C LYS A 26 7.89 0.16 8.17
N GLU A 27 7.98 0.99 7.14
CA GLU A 27 7.69 2.43 7.27
C GLU A 27 6.19 2.73 7.29
N ILE A 28 5.38 1.88 6.65
CA ILE A 28 3.93 2.02 6.57
C ILE A 28 3.25 1.37 7.78
N ASP A 29 3.69 0.18 8.18
CA ASP A 29 3.25 -0.55 9.38
C ASP A 29 3.78 0.15 10.63
N THR A 30 2.97 1.06 11.19
CA THR A 30 3.39 1.95 12.28
C THR A 30 3.12 1.38 13.66
N ASP A 31 2.15 0.47 13.76
CA ASP A 31 1.87 -0.23 15.02
C ASP A 31 2.64 -1.54 15.16
N GLY A 32 3.26 -2.03 14.08
CA GLY A 32 4.14 -3.19 14.08
C GLY A 32 3.37 -4.50 14.22
N ASP A 33 2.08 -4.53 13.84
CA ASP A 33 1.25 -5.73 13.91
C ASP A 33 1.52 -6.73 12.78
N GLY A 34 2.40 -6.37 11.84
CA GLY A 34 2.82 -7.22 10.73
C GLY A 34 1.86 -7.17 9.55
N THR A 35 0.91 -6.24 9.54
CA THR A 35 -0.03 -5.99 8.45
C THR A 35 -0.25 -4.49 8.27
N ILE A 36 -0.66 -4.04 7.08
CA ILE A 36 -0.98 -2.64 6.81
C ILE A 36 -2.49 -2.48 6.76
N ASN A 37 -3.02 -1.60 7.60
CA ASN A 37 -4.43 -1.20 7.54
C ASN A 37 -4.66 0.08 6.70
N GLY A 38 -5.93 0.44 6.46
CA GLY A 38 -6.29 1.64 5.67
C GLY A 38 -5.68 2.97 6.16
N PRO A 39 -5.81 3.31 7.45
CA PRO A 39 -5.16 4.48 8.03
C PRO A 39 -3.63 4.52 7.83
N GLU A 40 -2.97 3.38 7.97
CA GLU A 40 -1.52 3.25 7.76
C GLU A 40 -1.15 3.43 6.31
N LEU A 41 -1.83 2.73 5.39
CA LEU A 41 -1.62 2.88 3.96
C LEU A 41 -1.81 4.34 3.51
N TYR A 42 -2.84 5.01 4.02
CA TYR A 42 -3.10 6.42 3.72
C TYR A 42 -1.93 7.33 4.14
N LYS A 43 -1.40 7.14 5.35
CA LYS A 43 -0.25 7.91 5.85
C LYS A 43 1.02 7.56 5.09
N GLY A 44 1.27 6.27 4.88
CA GLY A 44 2.43 5.72 4.21
C GLY A 44 2.57 6.24 2.78
N ILE A 45 1.51 6.12 1.99
CA ILE A 45 1.50 6.64 0.60
C ILE A 45 1.77 8.13 0.57
N LYS A 46 1.20 8.92 1.50
CA LYS A 46 1.47 10.35 1.56
C LYS A 46 2.94 10.67 1.86
N VAL A 47 3.61 9.85 2.67
CA VAL A 47 5.04 10.01 2.98
C VAL A 47 5.91 9.58 1.79
N ILE A 48 5.57 8.49 1.12
CA ILE A 48 6.36 7.91 0.03
C ILE A 48 6.16 8.69 -1.29
N ALA A 49 4.91 8.95 -1.67
CA ALA A 49 4.54 9.57 -2.94
C ALA A 49 4.50 11.11 -2.89
N GLY A 50 4.44 11.70 -1.69
CA GLY A 50 4.16 13.12 -1.50
C GLY A 50 2.72 13.54 -1.86
N GLU A 51 1.90 12.64 -2.40
CA GLU A 51 0.50 12.85 -2.77
C GLU A 51 -0.46 12.10 -1.84
N ALA A 52 -1.58 12.75 -1.50
CA ALA A 52 -2.65 12.10 -0.75
C ALA A 52 -3.63 11.40 -1.69
N LEU A 53 -3.83 10.11 -1.51
CA LEU A 53 -4.93 9.39 -2.14
C LEU A 53 -6.25 9.60 -1.39
N THR A 54 -7.37 9.52 -2.10
CA THR A 54 -8.69 9.57 -1.47
C THR A 54 -8.97 8.28 -0.69
N PRO A 55 -9.85 8.31 0.33
CA PRO A 55 -10.24 7.10 1.05
C PRO A 55 -10.79 5.98 0.14
N SER A 56 -11.48 6.35 -0.94
CA SER A 56 -11.95 5.40 -1.95
C SER A 56 -10.78 4.71 -2.68
N GLN A 57 -9.75 5.46 -3.05
CA GLN A 57 -8.54 4.89 -3.66
C GLN A 57 -7.79 3.97 -2.70
N ILE A 58 -7.67 4.35 -1.42
CA ILE A 58 -7.09 3.50 -0.37
C ILE A 58 -7.86 2.18 -0.24
N SER A 59 -9.19 2.26 -0.14
CA SER A 59 -10.03 1.07 -0.07
C SER A 59 -9.88 0.18 -1.31
N MET A 60 -9.83 0.77 -2.51
CA MET A 60 -9.63 0.02 -3.75
C MET A 60 -8.26 -0.68 -3.79
N ILE A 61 -7.21 -0.05 -3.26
CA ILE A 61 -5.89 -0.66 -3.16
C ILE A 61 -5.94 -1.85 -2.21
N ILE A 62 -6.50 -1.69 -1.00
CA ILE A 62 -6.61 -2.78 -0.03
C ILE A 62 -7.37 -3.94 -0.65
N THR A 63 -8.57 -3.72 -1.18
CA THR A 63 -9.38 -4.78 -1.79
C THR A 63 -8.69 -5.46 -2.97
N ALA A 64 -7.77 -4.79 -3.66
CA ALA A 64 -7.04 -5.38 -4.76
C ALA A 64 -5.80 -6.18 -4.33
N LEU A 65 -5.23 -5.87 -3.16
CA LEU A 65 -4.05 -6.54 -2.61
C LEU A 65 -4.42 -7.66 -1.62
N ASP A 66 -5.51 -7.47 -0.88
CA ASP A 66 -6.07 -8.39 0.10
C ASP A 66 -6.59 -9.65 -0.59
N THR A 67 -5.75 -10.67 -0.63
CA THR A 67 -6.06 -11.96 -1.25
C THR A 67 -6.70 -12.93 -0.26
N ASN A 68 -6.43 -12.73 1.03
CA ASN A 68 -6.86 -13.62 2.10
C ASN A 68 -8.23 -13.22 2.72
N GLY A 69 -8.69 -11.99 2.47
CA GLY A 69 -9.98 -11.42 2.88
C GLY A 69 -10.03 -10.83 4.29
N ASP A 70 -8.88 -10.48 4.89
CA ASP A 70 -8.79 -9.93 6.25
C ASP A 70 -8.91 -8.39 6.32
N ASN A 71 -9.07 -7.73 5.17
CA ASN A 71 -9.09 -6.28 4.98
C ASN A 71 -7.81 -5.56 5.42
N ARG A 72 -6.69 -6.28 5.44
CA ARG A 72 -5.35 -5.77 5.68
C ARG A 72 -4.46 -6.23 4.53
N ILE A 73 -3.22 -5.75 4.54
CA ILE A 73 -2.22 -6.13 3.54
C ILE A 73 -1.03 -6.69 4.29
N ASP A 74 -0.72 -7.96 4.09
CA ASP A 74 0.52 -8.54 4.60
C ASP A 74 1.72 -8.27 3.65
N VAL A 75 2.93 -8.55 4.13
CA VAL A 75 4.15 -8.31 3.35
C VAL A 75 4.20 -9.12 2.05
N MET A 76 3.60 -10.32 2.02
CA MET A 76 3.55 -11.17 0.83
C MET A 76 2.56 -10.62 -0.20
N GLU A 77 1.40 -10.16 0.25
CA GLU A 77 0.40 -9.50 -0.59
C GLU A 77 0.97 -8.23 -1.23
N LEU A 78 1.66 -7.39 -0.44
CA LEU A 78 2.33 -6.22 -0.96
C LEU A 78 3.41 -6.58 -1.98
N ARG A 79 4.24 -7.58 -1.68
CA ARG A 79 5.30 -8.06 -2.58
C ARG A 79 4.74 -8.59 -3.90
N ASN A 80 3.65 -9.35 -3.84
CA ASN A 80 3.00 -9.89 -5.03
C ASN A 80 2.43 -8.79 -5.94
N ALA A 81 1.94 -7.69 -5.35
CA ALA A 81 1.44 -6.56 -6.12
C ALA A 81 2.55 -5.72 -6.78
N LEU A 82 3.75 -5.70 -6.19
CA LEU A 82 4.88 -4.91 -6.68
C LEU A 82 5.83 -5.68 -7.60
N ALA A 83 5.77 -7.02 -7.60
CA ALA A 83 6.45 -7.88 -8.57
C ALA A 83 6.14 -7.48 -10.03
#